data_AF-A0AAV3FVL8-F1
#
_entry.id   AF-A0AAV3FVL8-F1
#
_cell.length_a   1.000
_cell.length_b   1.000
_cell.length_c   1.000
_cell.angle_alpha   90.00
_cell.angle_beta   90.00
_cell.angle_gamma   90.00
#
_symmetry.space_group_name_H-M   'P 1'
#
loop_
_entity.id
_entity.type
_entity.pdbx_description
1 polymer ?
#
loop_
_entity_poly.entity_id
_entity_poly.type
_entity_poly.pdbx_seq_one_letter_code
_entity_poly.pdbx_strand_id
1 'polypeptide(L)' 'MGTLMTRDNSYRMRERLYKMKDRLPTDQFIQVSKQALIHLDYLQMMEASFSGNMLAILTNRTKMVISRRYVKNLEEK' A
#
# COMPACT_ATOMS: atom_id res chain seq x y z
N MET A 1 6.98 -15.59 3.93
CA MET A 1 5.95 -15.72 2.87
C MET A 1 5.14 -14.44 2.87
N GLY A 2 5.09 -13.71 1.77
CA GLY A 2 4.22 -12.52 1.66
C GLY A 2 2.82 -12.90 1.18
N THR A 3 1.95 -11.90 1.09
CA THR A 3 0.60 -12.04 0.53
C THR A 3 0.37 -10.93 -0.51
N LEU A 4 -0.11 -11.30 -1.69
CA LEU A 4 -0.57 -10.38 -2.72
C LEU A 4 -2.10 -10.35 -2.69
N MET A 5 -2.67 -9.18 -2.45
CA MET A 5 -4.11 -8.96 -2.42
C MET A 5 -4.53 -8.27 -3.72
N THR A 6 -5.50 -8.87 -4.40
CA THR A 6 -6.23 -8.25 -5.51
C THR A 6 -7.59 -7.80 -5.00
N ARG A 7 -8.45 -7.30 -5.89
CA ARG A 7 -9.82 -6.93 -5.53
C ARG A 7 -10.60 -8.07 -4.89
N ASP A 8 -10.49 -9.27 -5.48
CA ASP A 8 -11.36 -10.40 -5.17
C ASP A 8 -10.61 -11.62 -4.61
N ASN A 9 -9.28 -11.66 -4.76
CA ASN A 9 -8.46 -12.83 -4.40
C ASN A 9 -7.21 -12.46 -3.60
N SER A 10 -6.68 -13.46 -2.90
CA SER A 10 -5.43 -13.38 -2.14
C SER A 10 -4.51 -14.52 -2.52
N TYR A 11 -3.25 -14.19 -2.82
CA TYR A 11 -2.24 -15.14 -3.27
C TYR A 11 -1.02 -15.12 -2.34
N ARG A 12 -0.37 -16.26 -2.17
CA ARG A 12 0.90 -16.34 -1.45
C ARG A 12 2.05 -15.98 -2.38
N MET A 13 2.94 -15.09 -1.92
CA MET A 13 4.17 -14.78 -2.63
C MET A 13 5.39 -15.33 -1.88
N ARG A 14 6.35 -15.86 -2.64
CA ARG A 14 7.63 -16.36 -2.13
C ARG A 14 8.67 -15.24 -2.01
N GLU A 15 8.57 -14.21 -2.84
CA GLU A 15 9.51 -13.10 -2.89
C GLU A 15 9.34 -12.13 -1.71
N ARG A 16 10.43 -11.42 -1.39
CA ARG A 16 10.42 -10.33 -0.39
C ARG A 16 9.88 -9.05 -1.03
N LEU A 17 9.27 -8.18 -0.22
CA LEU A 17 8.64 -6.94 -0.70
C LEU A 17 9.58 -6.08 -1.55
N TYR A 18 10.85 -5.92 -1.17
CA TYR A 18 11.77 -5.06 -1.92
C TYR A 18 12.03 -5.57 -3.34
N LYS A 19 12.13 -6.90 -3.54
CA LYS A 19 12.26 -7.49 -4.88
C LYS A 19 11.01 -7.27 -5.72
N MET A 20 9.84 -7.34 -5.08
CA MET A 20 8.58 -7.03 -5.75
C MET A 20 8.50 -5.55 -6.14
N LYS A 21 8.93 -4.66 -5.23
CA LYS A 21 8.99 -3.21 -5.47
C LYS A 21 9.81 -2.87 -6.70
N ASP A 22 10.99 -3.49 -6.87
CA ASP A 22 11.88 -3.27 -8.02
C ASP A 22 11.25 -3.66 -9.37
N ARG A 23 10.20 -4.50 -9.36
CA ARG A 23 9.51 -5.01 -10.55
C ARG A 23 8.20 -4.29 -10.84
N LEU A 24 7.72 -3.48 -9.91
CA LEU A 24 6.43 -2.79 -10.03
C LEU A 24 6.63 -1.36 -10.56
N PRO A 25 5.70 -0.85 -11.39
CA PRO A 25 5.76 0.53 -11.87
C PRO A 25 5.72 1.50 -10.68
N THR A 26 6.76 2.33 -10.54
CA THR A 26 6.94 3.26 -9.42
C THR A 26 5.98 4.46 -9.49
N ASP A 27 5.41 4.72 -10.67
CA ASP A 27 4.33 5.67 -10.90
C ASP A 27 3.01 5.19 -10.28
N GLN A 28 2.72 3.89 -10.35
CA GLN A 28 1.44 3.29 -9.91
C GLN A 28 1.48 2.72 -8.49
N PHE A 29 2.63 2.20 -8.05
CA PHE A 29 2.76 1.56 -6.74
C PHE A 29 3.50 2.42 -5.75
N ILE A 30 2.90 2.57 -4.56
CA ILE A 30 3.49 3.33 -3.47
C ILE A 30 3.64 2.49 -2.21
N GLN A 31 4.75 2.71 -1.50
CA GLN A 31 5.02 2.02 -0.24
C GLN A 31 4.35 2.76 0.90
N VAL A 32 3.44 2.08 1.60
CA VAL A 32 2.65 2.64 2.71
C VAL A 32 3.14 2.18 4.08
N SER A 33 3.93 1.11 4.12
CA SER A 33 4.59 0.64 5.35
C SER A 33 5.88 -0.11 5.01
N LYS A 34 6.63 -0.52 6.03
CA LYS A 34 7.81 -1.39 5.85
C LYS A 34 7.47 -2.70 5.10
N GLN A 35 6.21 -3.15 5.17
CA GLN A 35 5.78 -4.47 4.69
C GLN A 35 4.69 -4.42 3.62
N ALA A 36 4.27 -3.23 3.16
CA ALA A 36 3.15 -3.10 2.24
C ALA A 36 3.37 -2.03 1.16
N LEU A 37 2.92 -2.38 -0.05
CA LEU A 37 2.76 -1.51 -1.20
C LEU A 37 1.28 -1.50 -1.58
N ILE A 38 0.75 -0.37 -2.06
CA ILE A 38 -0.59 -0.28 -2.65
C ILE A 38 -0.51 0.27 -4.07
N HIS A 39 -1.53 -0.01 -4.87
CA HIS A 39 -1.71 0.58 -6.18
C HIS A 39 -2.56 1.85 -6.05
N LEU A 40 -2.07 2.98 -6.58
CA LEU A 40 -2.66 4.30 -6.39
C LEU A 40 -4.02 4.46 -7.08
N ASP A 41 -4.20 3.90 -8.28
CA ASP A 41 -5.49 3.93 -8.99
C ASP A 41 -6.66 3.28 -8.22
N TYR A 42 -6.35 2.46 -7.20
CA TYR A 42 -7.35 1.81 -6.35
C TYR A 42 -7.47 2.48 -4.97
N LEU A 43 -6.72 3.55 -4.70
CA LEU A 43 -6.87 4.35 -3.48
C LEU A 43 -8.11 5.23 -3.62
N GLN A 44 -9.14 4.94 -2.82
CA GLN A 44 -10.40 5.67 -2.86
C GLN A 44 -10.36 6.93 -1.98
N MET A 45 -9.88 6.79 -0.74
CA MET A 45 -9.72 7.93 0.16
C MET A 45 -8.69 7.64 1.25
N MET A 46 -8.25 8.71 1.89
CA MET A 46 -7.39 8.65 3.07
C MET A 46 -8.03 9.41 4.22
N GLU A 47 -7.95 8.84 5.42
CA GLU A 47 -8.40 9.51 6.63
C GLU A 47 -7.31 9.47 7.71
N ALA A 48 -7.30 10.47 8.58
CA ALA A 48 -6.37 10.51 9.70
C ALA A 48 -6.59 9.28 10.59
N SER A 49 -5.49 8.67 11.03
CA SER A 49 -5.50 7.56 11.98
C SER A 49 -4.71 7.94 13.24
N PHE A 50 -4.44 6.96 14.11
CA PHE A 50 -3.78 7.22 15.37
C PHE A 50 -2.27 7.45 15.21
N SER A 51 -1.70 8.32 16.06
CA SER A 51 -0.26 8.56 16.17
C SER A 51 0.41 9.07 14.88
N GLY A 52 -0.31 9.89 14.11
CA GLY A 52 0.18 10.47 12.85
C GLY A 52 0.27 9.47 11.70
N ASN A 53 -0.31 8.28 11.85
CA ASN A 53 -0.57 7.39 10.72
C ASN A 53 -1.81 7.86 9.96
N MET A 54 -1.97 7.38 8.74
CA MET A 54 -3.22 7.53 7.98
C MET A 54 -3.82 6.16 7.69
N LEU A 55 -5.12 6.14 7.43
CA LEU A 55 -5.83 4.97 6.92
C LEU A 55 -6.13 5.18 5.44
N ALA A 56 -5.58 4.31 4.61
CA ALA A 56 -5.95 4.19 3.20
C ALA A 56 -7.18 3.29 3.09
N ILE A 57 -8.17 3.76 2.32
CA ILE A 57 -9.36 2.99 1.99
C ILE A 57 -9.32 2.75 0.48
N LEU A 58 -9.29 1.47 0.09
CA LEU A 58 -9.26 1.07 -1.31
C LEU A 58 -10.68 0.89 -1.87
N THR A 59 -10.80 0.86 -3.20
CA THR A 59 -12.09 0.73 -3.91
C THR A 59 -12.87 -0.54 -3.56
N ASN A 60 -12.18 -1.62 -3.15
CA ASN A 60 -12.84 -2.84 -2.66
C ASN A 60 -13.17 -2.78 -1.15
N ARG A 61 -13.17 -1.59 -0.54
CA ARG A 61 -13.36 -1.33 0.90
C ARG A 61 -12.28 -1.91 1.81
N THR A 62 -11.17 -2.41 1.24
CA THR A 62 -10.01 -2.84 2.03
C THR A 62 -9.39 -1.63 2.72
N LYS A 63 -9.11 -1.76 4.01
CA LYS A 63 -8.48 -0.73 4.83
C LYS A 63 -7.02 -1.09 5.09
N MET A 64 -6.11 -0.14 4.84
CA MET A 64 -4.68 -0.32 5.06
C MET A 64 -4.09 0.85 5.83
N VAL A 65 -3.26 0.56 6.83
CA VAL A 65 -2.57 1.61 7.59
C VAL A 65 -1.35 2.10 6.82
N ILE A 66 -1.31 3.40 6.56
CA ILE A 66 -0.13 4.13 6.09
C ILE A 66 0.65 4.57 7.32
N SER A 67 1.85 4.02 7.48
CA SER A 67 2.76 4.39 8.56
C SER A 67 3.22 5.84 8.40
N ARG A 68 3.26 6.64 9.47
CA ARG A 68 3.62 8.08 9.45
C ARG A 68 4.86 8.43 8.62
N ARG A 69 5.88 7.56 8.61
CA ARG A 69 7.14 7.75 7.86
C ARG A 69 6.97 7.66 6.34
N TYR A 70 5.87 7.09 5.88
CA TYR A 70 5.55 6.83 4.47
C TYR A 70 4.41 7.74 3.97
N VAL A 71 3.77 8.51 4.85
CA VAL A 71 2.73 9.49 4.45
C VAL A 71 3.29 10.49 3.45
N LYS A 72 4.49 11.01 3.72
CA LYS A 72 5.21 11.93 2.81
C LYS A 72 5.35 11.42 1.38
N ASN A 73 5.47 10.09 1.18
CA ASN A 73 5.62 9.53 -0.16
C ASN A 73 4.35 9.77 -1.00
N LEU A 74 3.18 9.86 -0.34
CA LEU A 74 1.89 10.12 -0.98
C LEU A 74 1.66 11.62 -1.19
N GLU A 75 2.22 12.48 -0.34
CA GLU A 75 2.16 13.94 -0.50
C GLU A 75 3.11 14.43 -1.60
N GLU A 76 4.19 13.71 -1.86
CA GLU A 76 5.20 14.01 -2.90
C GLU A 76 4.78 13.52 -4.31
N LYS A 77 3.61 12.88 -4.46
CA LYS A 77 3.07 12.39 -5.74
C LYS A 77 1.81 13.16 -6.14
#